data_AF-K2DDH1-F1
#
_entry.id   AF-K2DDH1-F1
#
_cell.length_a   1.000
_cell.length_b   1.000
_cell.length_c   1.000
_cell.angle_alpha   90.00
_cell.angle_beta   90.00
_cell.angle_gamma   90.00
#
_symmetry.space_group_name_H-M   'P 1'
#
loop_
_entity.id
_entity.type
_entity.pdbx_description
1 polymer ?
#
loop_
_entity_poly.entity_id
_entity_poly.type
_entity_poly.pdbx_seq_one_letter_code
_entity_poly.pdbx_strand_id
1 'polypeptide(L)' 'IEHNLDVIKMADWIVDLGPEGGNKGGEIIAIGTPEFITKQQKSYTGSFLKSKLMS' A
#
# COMPACT_ATOMS: atom_id res chain seq x y z
N ILE A 1 -11.40 1.57 -0.67
CA ILE A 1 -10.50 1.01 -1.71
C ILE A 1 -10.14 2.18 -2.59
N GLU A 2 -8.86 2.52 -2.67
CA GLU A 2 -8.36 3.70 -3.37
C GLU A 2 -7.09 3.31 -4.15
N HIS A 3 -6.85 3.97 -5.27
CA HIS A 3 -5.69 3.75 -6.14
C HIS A 3 -4.91 5.04 -6.41
N ASN A 4 -5.49 6.20 -6.08
CA ASN A 4 -4.80 7.48 -6.18
C ASN A 4 -3.76 7.61 -5.05
N LEU A 5 -2.49 7.50 -5.42
CA LEU A 5 -1.36 7.60 -4.47
C LEU A 5 -1.30 8.95 -3.74
N ASP A 6 -1.79 10.03 -4.35
CA ASP A 6 -1.82 11.36 -3.71
C ASP A 6 -2.87 11.44 -2.60
N VAL A 7 -3.91 10.62 -2.66
CA VAL A 7 -4.87 10.44 -1.54
C VAL A 7 -4.30 9.47 -0.51
N ILE A 8 -3.73 8.34 -0.97
CA ILE A 8 -3.21 7.29 -0.09
C ILE A 8 -2.08 7.79 0.81
N LYS A 9 -1.18 8.66 0.31
CA LYS A 9 -0.09 9.22 1.11
C LYS A 9 -0.55 10.08 2.29
N MET A 10 -1.79 10.56 2.26
CA MET A 10 -2.39 11.38 3.31
C MET A 10 -3.17 10.56 4.34
N ALA A 11 -3.30 9.24 4.15
CA ALA A 11 -4.03 8.39 5.07
C ALA A 11 -3.23 8.18 6.37
N ASP A 12 -3.92 8.19 7.52
CA ASP A 12 -3.29 7.83 8.79
C ASP A 12 -2.97 6.33 8.88
N TRP A 13 -3.74 5.51 8.17
CA TRP A 13 -3.64 4.05 8.22
C TRP A 13 -4.05 3.39 6.90
N ILE A 14 -3.31 2.37 6.50
CA ILE A 14 -3.52 1.61 5.26
C ILE A 14 -3.66 0.12 5.60
N VAL A 15 -4.63 -0.53 4.95
CA VAL A 15 -4.73 -1.98 4.86
C VAL A 15 -4.47 -2.37 3.41
N ASP A 16 -3.33 -3.01 3.17
CA ASP A 16 -2.91 -3.43 1.83
C ASP A 16 -3.31 -4.87 1.56
N LEU A 17 -4.07 -5.07 0.48
CA LEU A 17 -4.64 -6.35 0.09
C LEU A 17 -4.02 -6.83 -1.21
N GLY A 18 -3.73 -8.13 -1.29
CA GLY A 18 -3.08 -8.71 -2.45
C GLY A 18 -2.76 -10.20 -2.26
N PRO A 19 -1.67 -10.71 -2.86
CA PRO A 19 -0.71 -9.99 -3.70
C PRO A 19 -1.29 -9.62 -5.07
N GLU A 20 -2.30 -10.36 -5.53
CA GLU A 20 -2.96 -10.18 -6.82
C GLU A 20 -4.44 -9.80 -6.64
N GLY A 21 -5.13 -9.56 -7.76
CA GLY A 21 -6.59 -9.41 -7.79
C GLY A 21 -7.35 -10.74 -7.93
N GLY A 22 -8.66 -10.70 -7.64
CA GLY A 22 -9.57 -11.83 -7.85
C GLY A 22 -9.23 -13.04 -6.97
N ASN A 23 -9.32 -14.25 -7.53
CA ASN A 23 -9.14 -15.51 -6.79
C ASN A 23 -7.70 -15.73 -6.27
N LYS A 24 -6.74 -14.91 -6.68
CA LYS A 24 -5.35 -14.96 -6.23
C LYS A 24 -5.00 -13.85 -5.21
N GLY A 25 -6.00 -13.06 -4.82
CA GLY A 25 -5.88 -12.04 -3.80
C GLY A 25 -6.62 -12.40 -2.52
N GLY A 26 -6.96 -11.36 -1.74
CA GLY A 26 -7.74 -11.50 -0.51
C GLY A 26 -6.91 -11.72 0.74
N GLU A 27 -5.58 -11.71 0.62
CA GLU A 27 -4.68 -11.73 1.77
C GLU A 27 -4.32 -10.32 2.21
N ILE A 28 -4.15 -10.16 3.52
CA ILE A 28 -3.58 -8.95 4.10
C ILE A 28 -2.07 -9.02 3.92
N ILE A 29 -1.54 -8.18 3.05
CA ILE A 29 -0.10 -8.12 2.76
C ILE A 29 0.62 -7.28 3.81
N ALA A 30 0.01 -6.16 4.20
CA ALA A 30 0.56 -5.24 5.18
C ALA A 30 -0.54 -4.37 5.79
N ILE A 31 -0.37 -3.98 7.04
CA ILE A 31 -1.25 -3.03 7.74
C ILE A 31 -0.38 -2.07 8.55
N GLY A 32 -0.59 -0.77 8.37
CA GLY A 32 0.16 0.25 9.09
C GLY A 32 0.04 1.64 8.50
N THR A 33 0.88 2.56 8.98
CA THR A 33 1.00 3.91 8.41
C THR A 33 1.58 3.88 6.99
N PRO A 34 1.39 4.94 6.18
CA PRO A 34 2.02 5.07 4.87
C PRO A 34 3.52 4.72 4.87
N GLU A 35 4.28 5.23 5.83
CA GLU A 35 5.72 4.99 5.96
C GLU A 35 6.02 3.52 6.25
N PHE A 36 5.20 2.87 7.07
CA PHE A 36 5.34 1.44 7.33
C PHE A 36 5.11 0.61 6.06
N ILE A 37 4.05 0.91 5.30
CA ILE A 37 3.72 0.19 4.06
C ILE A 37 4.86 0.28 3.05
N THR A 38 5.52 1.43 2.91
CA THR A 38 6.67 1.58 1.98
C THR A 38 7.89 0.71 2.30
N LYS A 39 7.97 0.16 3.51
CA LYS A 39 9.05 -0.76 3.93
C LYS A 39 8.73 -2.23 3.62
N GLN A 40 7.49 -2.54 3.24
CA GLN A 40 7.04 -3.91 3.00
C GLN A 40 7.35 -4.34 1.57
N GLN A 41 8.35 -5.22 1.41
CA GLN A 41 8.82 -5.69 0.10
C GLN A 41 7.75 -6.43 -0.71
N LYS A 42 6.77 -7.04 -0.04
CA LYS A 42 5.67 -7.76 -0.69
C LYS A 42 4.52 -6.84 -1.12
N SER A 43 4.55 -5.57 -0.74
CA SER A 43 3.50 -4.60 -1.03
C SER A 43 3.79 -3.86 -2.34
N TYR A 44 2.95 -4.08 -3.34
CA TYR A 44 2.98 -3.26 -4.56
C TYR A 44 2.63 -1.80 -4.23
N THR A 45 1.60 -1.59 -3.40
CA THR A 45 1.20 -0.28 -2.91
C THR A 45 2.39 0.46 -2.27
N GLY A 46 3.15 -0.20 -1.39
CA GLY A 46 4.33 0.37 -0.74
C GLY A 46 5.44 0.74 -1.72
N SER A 47 5.67 -0.10 -2.73
CA SER A 47 6.67 0.14 -3.77
C SER A 47 6.39 1.42 -4.55
N PHE A 48 5.13 1.65 -4.94
CA PHE A 48 4.73 2.88 -5.65
C PHE A 48 4.63 4.09 -4.72
N LEU A 49 4.08 3.90 -3.52
CA LEU A 49 3.90 4.97 -2.53
C LEU A 49 5.22 5.58 -2.06
N LYS A 50 6.29 4.79 -2.02
CA LYS A 50 7.65 5.25 -1.65
C LYS A 50 8.10 6.46 -2.47
N SER A 51 7.82 6.46 -3.78
CA SER A 51 8.20 7.56 -4.68
C SER A 51 7.47 8.87 -4.36
N LYS A 52 6.28 8.82 -3.74
CA LYS A 52 5.42 9.97 -3.44
C LYS A 52 5.64 10.57 -2.06
N LEU A 53 6.33 9.86 -1.15
CA LEU A 53 6.71 10.36 0.18
C LEU A 53 8.11 10.98 0.20
N MET A 54 8.95 10.65 -0.79
CA MET A 54 10.31 11.18 -0.93
C MET A 54 10.40 12.40 -1.87
N SER A 55 9.26 12.84 -2.42
CA SER A 55 9.11 14.02 -3.29
C SER A 55 8.66 15.24 -2.49
#